data_AF-D6AAI1-F1
#
_entry.id   AF-D6AAI1-F1
#
_cell.length_a   1.000
_cell.length_b   1.000
_cell.length_c   1.000
_cell.angle_alpha   90.00
_cell.angle_beta   90.00
_cell.angle_gamma   90.00
#
_symmetry.space_group_name_H-M   'P 1'
#
loop_
_entity.id
_entity.type
_entity.pdbx_description
1 polymer ?
#
loop_
_entity_poly.entity_id
_entity_poly.type
_entity_poly.pdbx_seq_one_letter_code
_entity_poly.pdbx_strand_id
1 'polypeptide(L)'
;MIFVPEPYGFFVPEPYDWSGRLPRQFTLGPRNPLGNGRRRLPRSPGHCPGRGLRCRKMIYRLGLTLAGPSRAGGRSMGQDSVTVSYAAGWDAGARRACGPLTRAEVEERDRAGDPYVVLHRVPGRAVPAEVHLVAWRDHFVGQFAYDERGRRTCDVDLRLLDGDRLFLRRFVERRYASPEQPDLAPDAWRLTVELLPGYAGRKVLEERGDHGGSFHTPADVPEERRWHDRGGFGVRAAGPSGPPDGPEPGAATAQEGALADVEEPASLWRPPKPLHMELPVNDLFQPGNPFPVEPWEGTVTAAPRHIAMVRIPSGRLAVSDPLDNKPRELAERIPPGEYALDTAVIVGEGEYGGERFPVTEEPAVRLLIRDEPAVAWELALSEGEDPRLLLDGHAYGFGTDGAAGSFADAAAWDVLSDRVRHFSAEDDDDGGCESLGDGHVRAVDEATGSDLVSFCTGGDGTWPVWLGRSAAGELVSVVVITSYL
;
A
#
# COMPACT_ATOMS: atom_id res chain seq x y z
N MET A 1 -7.46 -14.71 -2.26
CA MET A 1 -8.28 -13.63 -1.67
C MET A 1 -7.35 -12.72 -0.88
N ILE A 2 -6.63 -11.87 -1.61
CA ILE A 2 -5.62 -10.95 -1.06
C ILE A 2 -6.36 -9.65 -0.77
N PHE A 3 -6.54 -9.34 0.51
CA PHE A 3 -7.09 -8.06 0.94
C PHE A 3 -5.95 -7.03 0.88
N VAL A 4 -5.78 -6.38 -0.27
CA VAL A 4 -4.90 -5.22 -0.38
C VAL A 4 -5.56 -4.08 0.40
N PRO A 5 -4.93 -3.51 1.45
CA PRO A 5 -5.48 -2.34 2.11
C PRO A 5 -5.40 -1.16 1.13
N GLU A 6 -6.55 -0.61 0.74
CA GLU A 6 -6.64 0.59 -0.11
C GLU A 6 -5.77 1.72 0.46
N PRO A 7 -4.75 2.24 -0.25
CA PRO A 7 -4.06 3.44 0.16
C PRO A 7 -4.85 4.73 -0.22
N TYR A 8 -5.91 4.59 -1.02
CA TYR A 8 -6.68 5.69 -1.58
C TYR A 8 -8.18 5.38 -1.50
N GLY A 9 -8.82 5.82 -0.42
CA GLY A 9 -10.28 5.85 -0.37
C GLY A 9 -10.80 6.97 -1.25
N PHE A 10 -11.23 6.65 -2.47
CA PHE A 10 -12.25 7.38 -3.22
C PHE A 10 -13.07 6.41 -4.08
N PHE A 11 -14.36 6.30 -3.70
CA PHE A 11 -15.52 5.98 -4.53
C PHE A 11 -15.36 4.86 -5.59
N VAL A 12 -15.75 3.64 -5.24
CA VAL A 12 -16.21 2.64 -6.23
C VAL A 12 -17.54 3.15 -6.81
N PRO A 13 -17.65 3.47 -8.11
CA PRO A 13 -18.98 3.60 -8.71
C PRO A 13 -19.57 2.19 -8.86
N GLU A 14 -20.80 2.01 -8.39
CA GLU A 14 -21.62 0.84 -8.76
C GLU A 14 -21.62 0.64 -10.29
N PRO A 15 -21.77 -0.61 -10.79
CA PRO A 15 -21.71 -0.90 -12.20
C PRO A 15 -22.70 -0.05 -12.99
N TYR A 16 -22.18 0.65 -14.00
CA TYR A 16 -22.97 1.39 -14.97
C TYR A 16 -24.01 0.47 -15.63
N ASP A 17 -25.28 0.75 -15.39
CA ASP A 17 -26.41 0.22 -16.15
C ASP A 17 -26.32 0.72 -17.60
N TRP A 18 -25.88 -0.16 -18.51
CA TRP A 18 -26.00 0.04 -19.95
C TRP A 18 -27.44 -0.20 -20.41
N SER A 19 -28.37 0.67 -19.99
CA SER A 19 -29.68 0.77 -20.62
C SER A 19 -29.62 1.77 -21.79
N GLY A 20 -29.66 1.20 -22.99
CA GLY A 20 -29.23 1.85 -24.23
C GLY A 20 -29.99 3.10 -24.69
N ARG A 21 -29.30 3.87 -25.53
CA ARG A 21 -29.86 4.58 -26.69
C ARG A 21 -28.77 4.78 -27.75
N LEU A 22 -28.84 3.95 -28.80
CA LEU A 22 -28.09 4.11 -30.04
C LEU A 22 -28.31 5.53 -30.61
N PRO A 23 -27.26 6.27 -30.99
CA PRO A 23 -27.44 7.45 -31.81
C PRO A 23 -27.66 7.05 -33.27
N ARG A 24 -28.79 7.51 -33.81
CA ARG A 24 -29.15 7.45 -35.22
C ARG A 24 -28.08 8.11 -36.08
N GLN A 25 -27.74 7.44 -37.17
CA GLN A 25 -27.07 8.00 -38.35
C GLN A 25 -27.69 9.34 -38.75
N PHE A 26 -26.87 10.36 -38.97
CA PHE A 26 -27.28 11.57 -39.68
C PHE A 26 -26.33 11.86 -40.85
N THR A 27 -26.92 11.85 -42.03
CA THR A 27 -26.36 12.15 -43.34
C THR A 27 -26.06 13.64 -43.51
N LEU A 28 -25.04 13.94 -44.32
CA LEU A 28 -24.52 15.27 -44.64
C LEU A 28 -25.42 16.12 -45.57
N GLY A 29 -25.46 17.43 -45.26
CA GLY A 29 -25.46 18.56 -46.22
C GLY A 29 -26.70 19.48 -46.26
N PRO A 30 -26.61 20.76 -46.72
CA PRO A 30 -25.53 21.76 -46.56
C PRO A 30 -26.02 23.20 -46.17
N ARG A 31 -25.07 24.05 -45.67
CA ARG A 31 -24.89 25.55 -45.69
C ARG A 31 -26.15 26.47 -45.64
N ASN A 32 -26.22 27.58 -44.88
CA ASN A 32 -25.31 28.75 -44.78
C ASN A 32 -25.86 29.78 -43.72
N PRO A 33 -25.29 31.00 -43.49
CA PRO A 33 -25.07 31.58 -42.15
C PRO A 33 -25.88 32.87 -41.87
N LEU A 34 -25.71 33.48 -40.68
CA LEU A 34 -25.61 34.93 -40.37
C LEU A 34 -25.95 35.22 -38.89
N GLY A 35 -25.21 36.16 -38.27
CA GLY A 35 -25.79 37.05 -37.23
C GLY A 35 -24.98 37.34 -35.97
N ASN A 36 -24.20 38.42 -36.00
CA ASN A 36 -23.56 39.10 -34.87
C ASN A 36 -24.53 39.58 -33.78
N GLY A 37 -24.08 39.65 -32.51
CA GLY A 37 -24.78 40.41 -31.47
C GLY A 37 -24.10 40.50 -30.10
N ARG A 38 -23.18 41.45 -29.92
CA ARG A 38 -22.64 41.91 -28.61
C ARG A 38 -23.74 42.50 -27.70
N ARG A 39 -23.63 42.31 -26.36
CA ARG A 39 -23.95 43.30 -25.28
C ARG A 39 -23.60 42.68 -23.91
N ARG A 40 -22.49 43.06 -23.27
CA ARG A 40 -22.34 44.08 -22.19
C ARG A 40 -23.12 43.80 -20.89
N LEU A 41 -22.34 43.47 -19.85
CA LEU A 41 -22.63 43.54 -18.41
C LEU A 41 -23.08 44.94 -17.93
N PRO A 42 -23.67 45.01 -16.73
CA PRO A 42 -23.24 46.00 -15.75
C PRO A 42 -22.92 45.40 -14.37
N ARG A 43 -22.06 46.14 -13.64
CA ARG A 43 -21.51 45.90 -12.31
C ARG A 43 -22.42 46.43 -11.18
N SER A 44 -22.52 45.66 -10.09
CA SER A 44 -22.50 46.02 -8.65
C SER A 44 -23.55 47.00 -8.08
N PRO A 45 -23.65 47.24 -6.73
CA PRO A 45 -23.17 46.53 -5.53
C PRO A 45 -24.28 46.31 -4.45
N GLY A 46 -24.01 45.51 -3.41
CA GLY A 46 -24.90 45.39 -2.25
C GLY A 46 -24.21 44.82 -1.02
N HIS A 47 -23.77 45.71 -0.13
CA HIS A 47 -23.24 45.45 1.21
C HIS A 47 -24.37 45.03 2.16
N CYS A 48 -24.16 44.03 3.03
CA CYS A 48 -24.63 44.10 4.42
C CYS A 48 -23.93 43.04 5.32
N PRO A 49 -23.75 43.32 6.63
CA PRO A 49 -22.73 42.71 7.47
C PRO A 49 -23.29 41.80 8.58
N GLY A 50 -22.42 41.00 9.20
CA GLY A 50 -22.48 40.77 10.64
C GLY A 50 -22.34 39.33 11.15
N ARG A 51 -21.48 39.20 12.16
CA ARG A 51 -21.39 38.14 13.20
C ARG A 51 -20.87 36.80 12.66
N GLY A 52 -19.73 36.28 13.10
CA GLY A 52 -19.27 36.23 14.49
C GLY A 52 -19.21 34.77 14.92
N LEU A 53 -18.25 34.01 14.40
CA LEU A 53 -17.79 32.79 15.06
C LEU A 53 -16.27 32.82 15.09
N ARG A 54 -15.76 33.09 16.30
CA ARG A 54 -14.38 32.79 16.67
C ARG A 54 -14.20 31.29 16.47
N CYS A 55 -13.52 30.89 15.39
CA CYS A 55 -12.96 29.55 15.26
C CYS A 55 -11.95 29.37 16.39
N ARG A 56 -12.39 28.77 17.50
CA ARG A 56 -11.50 28.25 18.53
C ARG A 56 -10.70 27.13 17.86
N LYS A 57 -9.40 27.39 17.67
CA LYS A 57 -8.40 26.36 17.40
C LYS A 57 -8.48 25.31 18.52
N MET A 58 -9.18 24.20 18.27
CA MET A 58 -9.08 23.00 19.09
C MET A 58 -7.80 22.28 18.68
N ILE A 59 -6.73 22.58 19.41
CA ILE A 59 -5.49 21.82 19.37
C ILE A 59 -5.75 20.51 20.12
N TYR A 60 -6.10 19.45 19.41
CA TYR A 60 -6.12 18.11 19.99
C TYR A 60 -4.68 17.64 20.15
N ARG A 61 -4.18 17.62 21.39
CA ARG A 61 -2.95 16.89 21.76
C ARG A 61 -3.18 15.41 21.46
N LEU A 62 -2.43 14.83 20.52
CA LEU A 62 -2.23 13.38 20.52
C LEU A 62 -1.59 13.02 21.88
N GLY A 63 -2.33 12.26 22.68
CA GLY A 63 -1.85 11.60 23.89
C GLY A 63 -1.01 10.37 23.58
N LEU A 64 -0.06 10.48 22.65
CA LEU A 64 0.93 9.44 22.34
C LEU A 64 1.81 9.27 23.58
N THR A 65 1.50 8.28 24.40
CA THR A 65 2.40 7.77 25.44
C THR A 65 2.78 6.36 25.01
N LEU A 66 3.79 6.26 24.16
CA LEU A 66 4.37 5.00 23.71
C LEU A 66 5.54 4.65 24.65
N ALA A 67 5.39 3.54 25.37
CA ALA A 67 6.27 2.91 26.37
C ALA A 67 6.54 3.66 27.71
N GLY A 68 6.06 3.05 28.81
CA GLY A 68 6.49 3.28 30.21
C GLY A 68 5.42 3.88 31.13
N PRO A 69 5.13 3.30 32.32
CA PRO A 69 4.12 3.83 33.23
C PRO A 69 4.59 5.19 33.75
N SER A 70 3.90 6.25 33.37
CA SER A 70 4.17 7.61 33.87
C SER A 70 4.02 7.64 35.40
N ARG A 71 5.15 7.65 36.10
CA ARG A 71 5.25 8.16 37.47
C ARG A 71 5.14 9.69 37.40
N ALA A 72 3.95 10.22 37.64
CA ALA A 72 3.77 11.61 37.99
C ALA A 72 2.56 11.81 38.92
N GLY A 73 2.85 12.05 40.21
CA GLY A 73 2.06 12.97 41.03
C GLY A 73 0.83 12.45 41.78
N GLY A 74 1.05 11.72 42.88
CA GLY A 74 0.34 11.94 44.14
C GLY A 74 -1.15 11.63 44.22
N ARG A 75 -1.50 10.35 44.33
CA ARG A 75 -2.51 9.81 45.27
C ARG A 75 -2.38 8.30 45.32
N SER A 76 -2.18 7.72 46.51
CA SER A 76 -2.04 6.28 46.69
C SER A 76 -3.38 5.58 46.44
N MET A 77 -3.53 5.00 45.26
CA MET A 77 -4.38 3.84 45.00
C MET A 77 -3.47 2.75 44.44
N GLY A 78 -3.74 1.49 44.79
CA GLY A 78 -2.83 0.35 44.61
C GLY A 78 -2.17 0.33 43.23
N GLN A 79 -0.84 0.17 43.22
CA GLN A 79 -0.13 -0.15 41.99
C GLN A 79 -0.56 -1.55 41.57
N ASP A 80 -1.49 -1.63 40.61
CA ASP A 80 -1.72 -2.87 39.88
C ASP A 80 -0.40 -3.26 39.20
N SER A 81 0.28 -4.26 39.76
CA SER A 81 1.57 -4.72 39.26
C SER A 81 1.36 -5.41 37.92
N VAL A 82 1.80 -4.80 36.83
CA VAL A 82 1.80 -5.41 35.51
C VAL A 82 2.86 -6.53 35.48
N THR A 83 2.44 -7.76 35.18
CA THR A 83 3.34 -8.91 35.00
C THR A 83 3.76 -9.01 33.54
N VAL A 84 5.05 -9.25 33.29
CA VAL A 84 5.59 -9.43 31.94
C VAL A 84 5.91 -10.92 31.70
N SER A 85 5.56 -11.43 30.52
CA SER A 85 5.87 -12.80 30.08
C SER A 85 6.27 -12.80 28.60
N TYR A 86 6.91 -13.88 28.14
CA TYR A 86 7.45 -13.97 26.78
C TYR A 86 6.94 -15.21 26.06
N ALA A 87 6.85 -15.13 24.73
CA ALA A 87 6.46 -16.25 23.87
C ALA A 87 7.14 -16.17 22.50
N ALA A 88 7.21 -17.29 21.80
CA ALA A 88 7.75 -17.37 20.45
C ALA A 88 6.79 -16.79 19.39
N GLY A 89 5.47 -16.89 19.64
CA GLY A 89 4.44 -16.41 18.72
C GLY A 89 3.20 -15.88 19.41
N TRP A 90 2.35 -15.21 18.64
CA TRP A 90 1.09 -14.63 19.08
C TRP A 90 0.00 -14.89 18.05
N ASP A 91 -1.10 -15.51 18.48
CA ASP A 91 -2.32 -15.58 17.69
C ASP A 91 -3.18 -14.35 17.99
N ALA A 92 -3.29 -13.44 17.02
CA ALA A 92 -4.01 -12.19 17.21
C ALA A 92 -5.54 -12.36 17.27
N GLY A 93 -6.09 -13.40 16.64
CA GLY A 93 -7.53 -13.68 16.65
C GLY A 93 -7.98 -14.37 17.94
N ALA A 94 -7.22 -15.40 18.35
CA ALA A 94 -7.45 -16.11 19.61
C ALA A 94 -6.95 -15.32 20.83
N ARG A 95 -6.10 -14.30 20.63
CA ARG A 95 -5.44 -13.51 21.68
C ARG A 95 -4.65 -14.41 22.64
N ARG A 96 -3.89 -15.33 22.06
CA ARG A 96 -3.16 -16.39 22.78
C ARG A 96 -1.69 -16.41 22.41
N ALA A 97 -0.84 -16.60 23.41
CA ALA A 97 0.58 -16.77 23.22
C ALA A 97 0.90 -18.21 22.78
N CYS A 98 1.90 -18.38 21.92
CA CYS A 98 2.33 -19.69 21.44
C CYS A 98 3.82 -19.89 21.74
N GLY A 99 4.17 -21.05 22.29
CA GLY A 99 5.53 -21.38 22.71
C GLY A 99 6.04 -20.41 23.80
N PRO A 100 5.58 -20.53 25.05
CA PRO A 100 6.10 -19.71 26.16
C PRO A 100 7.63 -19.78 26.22
N LEU A 101 8.27 -18.63 26.50
CA LEU A 101 9.72 -18.52 26.59
C LEU A 101 10.13 -18.05 27.99
N THR A 102 11.23 -18.61 28.48
CA THR A 102 11.95 -18.08 29.63
C THR A 102 12.67 -16.79 29.26
N ARG A 103 13.09 -16.03 30.29
CA ARG A 103 13.86 -14.81 30.09
C ARG A 103 15.20 -15.08 29.37
N ALA A 104 15.89 -16.17 29.71
CA ALA A 104 17.17 -16.50 29.08
C ALA A 104 17.01 -16.81 27.58
N GLU A 105 15.97 -17.56 27.22
CA GLU A 105 15.67 -17.89 25.82
C GLU A 105 15.32 -16.63 25.01
N VAL A 106 14.51 -15.72 25.56
CA VAL A 106 14.18 -14.47 24.85
C VAL A 106 15.37 -13.53 24.76
N GLU A 107 16.29 -13.50 25.73
CA GLU A 107 17.54 -12.74 25.64
C GLU A 107 18.47 -13.29 24.55
N GLU A 108 18.48 -14.61 24.35
CA GLU A 108 19.19 -15.24 23.24
C GLU A 108 18.57 -14.88 21.89
N ARG A 109 17.24 -15.01 21.76
CA ARG A 109 16.51 -14.59 20.55
C ARG A 109 16.68 -13.11 20.25
N ASP A 110 16.60 -12.23 21.25
CA ASP A 110 16.81 -10.79 21.12
C ASP A 110 18.19 -10.48 20.54
N ARG A 111 19.23 -11.15 21.04
CA ARG A 111 20.61 -11.01 20.57
C ARG A 111 20.81 -11.57 19.16
N ALA A 112 20.15 -12.69 18.85
CA ALA A 112 20.14 -13.26 17.51
C ALA A 112 19.34 -12.38 16.53
N GLY A 113 18.40 -11.58 17.03
CA GLY A 113 17.44 -10.80 16.27
C GLY A 113 16.24 -11.62 15.77
N ASP A 114 16.02 -12.81 16.34
CA ASP A 114 14.90 -13.68 16.02
C ASP A 114 13.58 -13.12 16.57
N PRO A 115 12.43 -13.39 15.92
CA PRO A 115 11.15 -12.93 16.40
C PRO A 115 10.76 -13.50 17.76
N TYR A 116 10.10 -12.67 18.57
CA TYR A 116 9.48 -13.04 19.84
C TYR A 116 8.38 -12.05 20.25
N VAL A 117 7.64 -12.41 21.29
CA VAL A 117 6.50 -11.66 21.81
C VAL A 117 6.73 -11.32 23.27
N VAL A 118 6.38 -10.08 23.66
CA VAL A 118 6.32 -9.63 25.06
C VAL A 118 4.86 -9.37 25.42
N LEU A 119 4.38 -9.98 26.50
CA LEU A 119 3.01 -9.82 26.98
C LEU A 119 3.00 -9.09 28.32
N HIS A 120 2.24 -8.01 28.40
CA HIS A 120 1.99 -7.24 29.61
C HIS A 120 0.60 -7.57 30.15
N ARG A 121 0.53 -8.18 31.34
CA ARG A 121 -0.71 -8.65 31.95
C ARG A 121 -1.02 -7.86 33.22
N VAL A 122 -2.26 -7.40 33.32
CA VAL A 122 -2.80 -6.82 34.56
C VAL A 122 -3.51 -7.94 35.33
N PRO A 123 -3.23 -8.12 36.63
CA PRO A 123 -3.91 -9.12 37.44
C PRO A 123 -5.44 -9.03 37.32
N GLY A 124 -6.10 -10.18 37.15
CA GLY A 124 -7.56 -10.26 37.02
C GLY A 124 -8.10 -10.04 35.60
N ARG A 125 -7.28 -9.67 34.62
CA ARG A 125 -7.69 -9.65 33.20
C ARG A 125 -7.42 -10.98 32.51
N ALA A 126 -8.39 -11.46 31.73
CA ALA A 126 -8.26 -12.68 30.93
C ALA A 126 -7.28 -12.50 29.75
N VAL A 127 -7.30 -11.32 29.13
CA VAL A 127 -6.42 -10.94 28.02
C VAL A 127 -5.24 -10.09 28.52
N PRO A 128 -4.09 -10.10 27.83
CA PRO A 128 -3.04 -9.12 28.11
C PRO A 128 -3.56 -7.71 27.90
N ALA A 129 -3.09 -6.77 28.70
CA ALA A 129 -3.37 -5.35 28.48
C ALA A 129 -2.64 -4.84 27.23
N GLU A 130 -1.44 -5.37 26.99
CA GLU A 130 -0.58 -4.97 25.88
C GLU A 130 0.30 -6.12 25.42
N VAL A 131 0.57 -6.16 24.11
CA VAL A 131 1.43 -7.15 23.45
C VAL A 131 2.42 -6.42 22.56
N HIS A 132 3.72 -6.72 22.72
CA HIS A 132 4.76 -6.29 21.78
C HIS A 132 5.20 -7.45 20.91
N LEU A 133 5.35 -7.18 19.63
CA LEU A 133 5.77 -8.12 18.60
C LEU A 133 7.12 -7.65 18.09
N VAL A 134 8.19 -8.36 18.43
CA VAL A 134 9.56 -7.90 18.20
C VAL A 134 10.21 -8.77 17.13
N ALA A 135 10.74 -8.15 16.08
CA ALA A 135 11.52 -8.81 15.04
C ALA A 135 12.65 -7.89 14.57
N TRP A 136 13.82 -7.99 15.21
CA TRP A 136 14.91 -7.05 14.96
C TRP A 136 15.56 -7.23 13.59
N ARG A 137 15.67 -8.47 13.09
CA ARG A 137 16.17 -8.74 11.73
C ARG A 137 15.27 -8.13 10.65
N ASP A 138 13.97 -8.06 10.92
CA ASP A 138 12.97 -7.46 10.04
C ASP A 138 12.72 -5.97 10.34
N HIS A 139 13.57 -5.36 11.18
CA HIS A 139 13.50 -3.94 11.54
C HIS A 139 12.14 -3.52 12.14
N PHE A 140 11.47 -4.38 12.90
CA PHE A 140 10.08 -4.17 13.29
C PHE A 140 9.83 -4.33 14.79
N VAL A 141 9.00 -3.44 15.33
CA VAL A 141 8.26 -3.63 16.59
C VAL A 141 6.79 -3.28 16.38
N GLY A 142 5.91 -4.24 16.61
CA GLY A 142 4.46 -4.04 16.68
C GLY A 142 4.01 -3.91 18.12
N GLN A 143 3.00 -3.08 18.40
CA GLN A 143 2.37 -2.98 19.72
C GLN A 143 0.86 -3.01 19.57
N PHE A 144 0.22 -3.90 20.31
CA PHE A 144 -1.24 -3.95 20.44
C PHE A 144 -1.65 -3.64 21.87
N ALA A 145 -2.66 -2.79 22.05
CA ALA A 145 -3.30 -2.57 23.33
C ALA A 145 -4.74 -3.07 23.30
N TYR A 146 -5.19 -3.67 24.41
CA TYR A 146 -6.52 -4.25 24.55
C TYR A 146 -7.30 -3.61 25.70
N ASP A 147 -8.60 -3.45 25.51
CA ASP A 147 -9.52 -3.12 26.59
C ASP A 147 -9.83 -4.34 27.49
N GLU A 148 -10.65 -4.14 28.52
CA GLU A 148 -11.03 -5.19 29.49
C GLU A 148 -11.81 -6.35 28.86
N ARG A 149 -12.40 -6.13 27.68
CA ARG A 149 -13.13 -7.15 26.92
C ARG A 149 -12.24 -7.85 25.89
N GLY A 150 -10.95 -7.50 25.85
CA GLY A 150 -10.01 -8.05 24.89
C GLY A 150 -10.21 -7.53 23.48
N ARG A 151 -10.81 -6.34 23.31
CA ARG A 151 -10.90 -5.66 22.03
C ARG A 151 -9.70 -4.75 21.84
N ARG A 152 -9.17 -4.71 20.63
CA ARG A 152 -7.99 -3.94 20.29
C ARG A 152 -8.34 -2.47 20.18
N THR A 153 -7.72 -1.66 21.03
CA THR A 153 -7.92 -0.20 21.07
C THR A 153 -6.77 0.54 20.43
N CYS A 154 -5.60 -0.08 20.30
CA CYS A 154 -4.44 0.52 19.67
C CYS A 154 -3.62 -0.50 18.87
N ASP A 155 -3.16 -0.10 17.68
CA ASP A 155 -2.09 -0.73 16.92
C ASP A 155 -0.96 0.29 16.70
N VAL A 156 0.28 -0.12 16.89
CA VAL A 156 1.46 0.69 16.59
C VAL A 156 2.43 -0.13 15.77
N ASP A 157 2.93 0.47 14.70
CA ASP A 157 3.96 -0.07 13.83
C ASP A 157 5.20 0.84 13.96
N LEU A 158 6.28 0.26 14.49
CA LEU A 158 7.56 0.92 14.67
C LEU A 158 8.64 0.26 13.79
N ARG A 159 9.45 1.07 13.13
CA ARG A 159 10.51 0.63 12.21
C ARG A 159 11.91 1.02 12.69
N LEU A 160 12.81 0.05 12.76
CA LEU A 160 14.20 0.28 13.17
C LEU A 160 15.02 0.83 12.00
N LEU A 161 15.13 2.17 11.92
CA LEU A 161 15.72 2.85 10.77
C LEU A 161 17.11 3.45 11.03
N ASP A 162 17.38 3.89 12.26
CA ASP A 162 18.58 4.64 12.63
C ASP A 162 19.25 4.00 13.86
N GLY A 163 20.14 3.03 13.63
CA GLY A 163 20.86 2.31 14.68
C GLY A 163 19.91 1.68 15.71
N ASP A 164 19.82 2.28 16.89
CA ASP A 164 18.95 1.86 18.00
C ASP A 164 17.68 2.74 18.14
N ARG A 165 17.25 3.42 17.08
CA ARG A 165 16.03 4.25 17.07
C ARG A 165 14.94 3.67 16.18
N LEU A 166 13.76 3.59 16.76
CA LEU A 166 12.52 3.14 16.15
C LEU A 166 11.68 4.33 15.69
N PHE A 167 11.33 4.36 14.42
CA PHE A 167 10.44 5.34 13.81
C PHE A 167 8.98 4.88 13.89
N LEU A 168 8.07 5.75 14.31
CA LEU A 168 6.63 5.51 14.29
C LEU A 168 6.10 5.58 12.87
N ARG A 169 5.93 4.43 12.22
CA ARG A 169 5.43 4.36 10.85
C ARG A 169 3.91 4.47 10.79
N ARG A 170 3.20 3.78 11.68
CA ARG A 170 1.73 3.79 11.74
C ARG A 170 1.24 3.71 13.18
N PHE A 171 0.18 4.44 13.45
CA PHE A 171 -0.58 4.38 14.69
C PHE A 171 -2.06 4.29 14.35
N VAL A 172 -2.77 3.34 14.94
CA VAL A 172 -4.22 3.22 14.83
C VAL A 172 -4.82 3.24 16.23
N GLU A 173 -5.77 4.12 16.47
CA GLU A 173 -6.61 4.12 17.67
C GLU A 173 -8.03 3.72 17.30
N ARG A 174 -8.64 2.85 18.10
CA ARG A 174 -10.05 2.45 17.97
C ARG A 174 -10.81 2.74 19.25
N ARG A 175 -12.04 3.21 19.10
CA ARG A 175 -12.98 3.40 20.20
C ARG A 175 -14.31 2.76 19.87
N TYR A 176 -14.77 1.95 20.81
CA TYR A 176 -16.03 1.23 20.72
C TYR A 176 -17.11 2.01 21.47
N ALA A 177 -18.18 2.36 20.78
CA ALA A 177 -19.33 3.09 21.29
C ALA A 177 -20.18 2.26 22.27
N SER A 178 -20.16 0.93 22.15
CA SER A 178 -20.93 0.05 23.04
C SER A 178 -20.15 -1.18 23.53
N PRO A 179 -20.59 -1.82 24.62
CA PRO A 179 -20.08 -3.11 25.06
C PRO A 179 -20.20 -4.27 24.09
N GLU A 180 -21.25 -4.25 23.27
CA GLU A 180 -21.65 -5.35 22.39
C GLU A 180 -20.85 -5.33 21.07
N GLN A 181 -20.24 -4.19 20.72
CA GLN A 181 -19.40 -4.12 19.53
C GLN A 181 -18.20 -5.09 19.66
N PRO A 182 -18.00 -5.96 18.66
CA PRO A 182 -16.88 -6.91 18.66
C PRO A 182 -15.54 -6.19 18.48
N ASP A 183 -14.45 -6.93 18.67
CA ASP A 183 -13.13 -6.44 18.28
C ASP A 183 -13.10 -6.13 16.78
N LEU A 184 -12.43 -5.03 16.42
CA LEU A 184 -12.31 -4.53 15.04
C LEU A 184 -13.67 -4.32 14.32
N ALA A 185 -14.73 -4.00 15.08
CA ALA A 185 -16.04 -3.73 14.50
C ALA A 185 -15.96 -2.69 13.36
N PRO A 186 -16.59 -2.93 12.20
CA PRO A 186 -16.50 -2.05 11.04
C PRO A 186 -17.10 -0.66 11.30
N ASP A 187 -17.98 -0.53 12.30
CA ASP A 187 -18.59 0.73 12.71
C ASP A 187 -17.87 1.44 13.87
N ALA A 188 -16.74 0.90 14.33
CA ALA A 188 -15.96 1.50 15.41
C ALA A 188 -15.32 2.82 14.96
N TRP A 189 -15.29 3.80 15.87
CA TRP A 189 -14.53 5.02 15.65
C TRP A 189 -13.05 4.65 15.46
N ARG A 190 -12.41 5.20 14.42
CA ARG A 190 -11.04 4.88 14.06
C ARG A 190 -10.24 6.13 13.71
N LEU A 191 -9.03 6.22 14.25
CA LEU A 191 -8.04 7.23 13.91
C LEU A 191 -6.79 6.52 13.43
N THR A 192 -6.41 6.75 12.18
CA THR A 192 -5.16 6.26 11.59
C THR A 192 -4.21 7.43 11.40
N VAL A 193 -2.97 7.28 11.88
CA VAL A 193 -1.87 8.21 11.63
C VAL A 193 -0.75 7.43 10.96
N GLU A 194 -0.31 7.93 9.81
CA GLU A 194 0.78 7.37 9.03
C GLU A 194 1.87 8.42 8.83
N LEU A 195 3.11 8.07 9.13
CA LEU A 195 4.23 8.97 9.03
C LEU A 195 5.28 8.40 8.08
N LEU A 196 5.99 9.29 7.39
CA LEU A 196 7.18 8.98 6.62
C LEU A 196 8.32 9.90 7.09
N PRO A 197 9.57 9.43 7.16
CA PRO A 197 10.70 10.27 7.54
C PRO A 197 10.83 11.48 6.60
N GLY A 198 10.97 12.68 7.15
CA GLY A 198 11.14 13.90 6.35
C GLY A 198 9.88 14.47 5.67
N TYR A 199 8.73 13.80 5.78
CA TYR A 199 7.46 14.26 5.18
C TYR A 199 6.42 14.64 6.24
N ALA A 200 5.45 15.45 5.83
CA ALA A 200 4.22 15.62 6.60
C ALA A 200 3.46 14.29 6.58
N GLY A 201 3.14 13.75 7.75
CA GLY A 201 2.36 12.52 7.83
C GLY A 201 0.92 12.75 7.38
N ARG A 202 0.15 11.66 7.31
CA ARG A 202 -1.28 11.67 7.04
C ARG A 202 -2.04 11.22 8.28
N LYS A 203 -3.17 11.87 8.53
CA LYS A 203 -4.13 11.54 9.57
C LYS A 203 -5.50 11.32 8.92
N VAL A 204 -6.09 10.16 9.18
CA VAL A 204 -7.43 9.78 8.73
C VAL A 204 -8.30 9.54 9.96
N LEU A 205 -9.42 10.25 10.04
CA LEU A 205 -10.40 10.12 11.11
C LEU A 205 -11.71 9.58 10.54
N GLU A 206 -12.20 8.47 11.08
CA GLU A 206 -13.41 7.77 10.66
C GLU A 206 -14.32 7.60 11.87
N GLU A 207 -15.27 8.52 12.05
CA GLU A 207 -16.05 8.58 13.30
C GLU A 207 -17.03 7.41 13.48
N ARG A 208 -17.40 6.75 12.38
CA ARG A 208 -18.29 5.58 12.33
C ARG A 208 -17.65 4.42 11.54
N GLY A 209 -16.32 4.34 11.57
CA GLY A 209 -15.54 3.37 10.80
C GLY A 209 -15.93 3.35 9.33
N ASP A 210 -16.05 2.16 8.78
CA ASP A 210 -16.38 1.85 7.39
C ASP A 210 -17.82 2.22 7.02
N HIS A 211 -18.69 2.45 8.01
CA HIS A 211 -20.08 2.90 7.80
C HIS A 211 -20.22 4.43 7.74
N GLY A 212 -19.10 5.16 7.83
CA GLY A 212 -19.05 6.62 7.82
C GLY A 212 -18.22 7.19 6.68
N GLY A 213 -18.13 8.52 6.64
CA GLY A 213 -17.11 9.19 5.85
C GLY A 213 -15.79 9.28 6.62
N SER A 214 -14.72 9.58 5.90
CA SER A 214 -13.39 9.81 6.44
C SER A 214 -12.97 11.27 6.32
N PHE A 215 -12.21 11.77 7.30
CA PHE A 215 -11.59 13.10 7.26
C PHE A 215 -10.08 12.98 7.16
N HIS A 216 -9.52 13.43 6.04
CA HIS A 216 -8.10 13.33 5.74
C HIS A 216 -7.42 14.68 6.03
N THR A 217 -6.40 14.68 6.88
CA THR A 217 -5.65 15.87 7.27
C THR A 217 -4.16 15.56 7.36
N PRO A 218 -3.27 16.55 7.20
CA PRO A 218 -1.87 16.37 7.55
C PRO A 218 -1.71 16.00 9.03
N ALA A 219 -0.82 15.05 9.31
CA ALA A 219 -0.45 14.69 10.67
C ALA A 219 0.68 15.61 11.18
N ASP A 220 0.32 16.50 12.09
CA ASP A 220 1.28 17.37 12.80
C ASP A 220 1.82 16.64 14.05
N VAL A 221 2.64 15.61 13.81
CA VAL A 221 3.39 14.92 14.86
C VAL A 221 4.80 15.51 14.93
N PRO A 222 5.20 16.14 16.06
CA PRO A 222 6.56 16.65 16.24
C PRO A 222 7.61 15.57 16.05
N GLU A 223 8.75 15.91 15.47
CA GLU A 223 9.83 14.98 15.13
C GLU A 223 10.26 14.13 16.33
N GLU A 224 10.37 14.73 17.52
CA GLU A 224 10.81 14.04 18.74
C GLU A 224 9.82 12.96 19.20
N ARG A 225 8.55 13.05 18.78
CA ARG A 225 7.51 12.06 19.06
C ARG A 225 7.37 11.00 17.98
N ARG A 226 8.09 11.14 16.87
CA ARG A 226 8.14 10.12 15.81
C ARG A 226 9.18 9.05 16.09
N TRP A 227 10.08 9.28 17.05
CA TRP A 227 11.21 8.40 17.31
C TRP A 227 11.20 7.88 18.75
N HIS A 228 11.52 6.60 18.89
CA HIS A 228 11.57 5.89 20.15
C HIS A 228 12.91 5.17 20.30
N ASP A 229 13.37 5.04 21.54
CA ASP A 229 14.58 4.27 21.84
C ASP A 229 14.28 2.76 21.81
N ARG A 230 15.14 1.99 21.14
CA ARG A 230 15.02 0.53 21.07
C ARG A 230 15.00 -0.14 22.45
N GLY A 231 15.74 0.40 23.42
CA GLY A 231 15.79 -0.08 24.80
C GLY A 231 14.45 0.04 25.54
N GLY A 232 13.51 0.82 25.02
CA GLY A 232 12.13 0.89 25.50
C GLY A 232 11.26 -0.32 25.11
N PHE A 233 11.77 -1.24 24.30
CA PHE A 233 11.03 -2.40 23.79
C PHE A 233 11.77 -3.72 24.01
N GLY A 234 11.04 -4.82 23.86
CA GLY A 234 11.59 -6.16 23.98
C GLY A 234 11.99 -6.54 25.41
N VAL A 235 12.87 -7.52 25.54
CA VAL A 235 13.34 -7.99 26.86
C VAL A 235 14.07 -6.90 27.67
N ARG A 236 14.68 -5.93 26.99
CA ARG A 236 15.43 -4.82 27.62
C ARG A 236 14.54 -3.86 28.40
N ALA A 237 13.30 -3.67 27.94
CA ALA A 237 12.32 -2.77 28.55
C ALA A 237 11.89 -3.20 29.96
N ALA A 238 11.94 -4.50 30.25
CA ALA A 238 11.45 -5.07 31.51
C ALA A 238 12.40 -4.87 32.71
N GLY A 239 13.61 -4.32 32.49
CA GLY A 239 14.63 -4.12 33.54
C GLY A 239 15.16 -5.44 34.15
N PRO A 240 16.28 -5.40 34.91
CA PRO A 240 16.87 -6.58 35.54
C PRO A 240 16.11 -7.11 36.77
N SER A 241 15.02 -6.45 37.21
CA SER A 241 14.34 -6.72 38.48
C SER A 241 12.87 -7.12 38.35
N GLY A 242 12.47 -7.77 37.25
CA GLY A 242 11.24 -8.56 37.24
C GLY A 242 11.44 -9.80 38.12
N PRO A 243 10.42 -10.27 38.86
CA PRO A 243 10.59 -11.45 39.71
C PRO A 243 11.15 -12.61 38.88
N PRO A 244 12.09 -13.40 39.43
CA PRO A 244 12.40 -14.69 38.84
C PRO A 244 11.11 -15.51 38.90
N ASP A 245 10.80 -16.16 37.80
CA ASP A 245 9.69 -17.09 37.68
C ASP A 245 8.31 -16.42 37.78
N GLY A 246 7.77 -16.04 36.61
CA GLY A 246 6.35 -16.28 36.37
C GLY A 246 6.04 -17.74 36.71
N PRO A 247 4.82 -18.07 37.16
CA PRO A 247 4.53 -19.36 37.75
C PRO A 247 5.05 -20.47 36.83
N GLU A 248 5.75 -21.43 37.44
CA GLU A 248 6.21 -22.66 36.79
C GLU A 248 5.17 -23.17 35.78
N PRO A 249 5.61 -23.77 34.66
CA PRO A 249 4.71 -24.27 33.61
C PRO A 249 3.75 -25.30 34.21
N GLY A 250 2.58 -24.82 34.61
CA GLY A 250 1.68 -25.56 35.51
C GLY A 250 0.51 -24.75 36.03
N ALA A 251 0.57 -23.41 36.00
CA ALA A 251 -0.61 -22.55 36.22
C ALA A 251 -1.21 -22.02 34.90
N ALA A 252 -0.94 -22.69 33.78
CA ALA A 252 -1.91 -22.72 32.70
C ALA A 252 -3.18 -23.31 33.31
N THR A 253 -4.22 -22.50 33.52
CA THR A 253 -5.56 -23.06 33.71
C THR A 253 -5.78 -24.04 32.58
N ALA A 254 -5.93 -25.32 32.95
CA ALA A 254 -5.87 -26.49 32.11
C ALA A 254 -6.74 -26.35 30.86
N GLN A 255 -6.17 -25.79 29.78
CA GLN A 255 -6.64 -25.87 28.40
C GLN A 255 -5.65 -25.26 27.39
N GLU A 256 -4.35 -25.31 27.67
CA GLU A 256 -3.33 -25.09 26.62
C GLU A 256 -2.66 -26.43 26.35
N GLY A 257 -3.33 -27.22 25.49
CA GLY A 257 -2.78 -28.45 24.95
C GLY A 257 -1.53 -28.14 24.15
N ALA A 258 -0.45 -28.85 24.45
CA ALA A 258 0.74 -28.90 23.64
C ALA A 258 0.35 -29.27 22.20
N LEU A 259 0.54 -28.34 21.26
CA LEU A 259 0.49 -28.67 19.85
C LEU A 259 1.85 -29.29 19.50
N ALA A 260 1.97 -30.59 19.75
CA ALA A 260 2.83 -31.42 18.93
C ALA A 260 2.09 -31.66 17.61
N ASP A 261 2.75 -31.34 16.49
CA ASP A 261 2.34 -31.65 15.12
C ASP A 261 0.96 -31.14 14.65
N VAL A 262 0.71 -29.83 14.80
CA VAL A 262 -0.37 -29.15 14.07
C VAL A 262 0.23 -28.08 13.18
N GLU A 263 -0.17 -28.09 11.91
CA GLU A 263 0.07 -27.07 10.89
C GLU A 263 -0.03 -25.67 11.54
N GLU A 264 1.04 -24.86 11.42
CA GLU A 264 1.11 -23.55 12.08
C GLU A 264 -0.17 -22.76 11.74
N PRO A 265 -1.00 -22.38 12.73
CA PRO A 265 -2.25 -21.72 12.43
C PRO A 265 -1.96 -20.41 11.67
N ALA A 266 -2.71 -20.17 10.58
CA ALA A 266 -2.56 -18.97 9.74
C ALA A 266 -2.67 -17.65 10.52
N SER A 267 -3.22 -17.69 11.74
CA SER A 267 -3.37 -16.57 12.66
C SER A 267 -2.12 -16.23 13.49
N LEU A 268 -1.05 -17.02 13.40
CA LEU A 268 0.23 -16.69 14.03
C LEU A 268 0.84 -15.45 13.39
N TRP A 269 1.11 -14.46 14.22
CA TRP A 269 1.76 -13.23 13.79
C TRP A 269 3.10 -13.51 13.12
N ARG A 270 3.37 -12.75 12.05
CA ARG A 270 4.66 -12.68 11.35
C ARG A 270 5.04 -11.20 11.18
N PRO A 271 6.34 -10.87 11.16
CA PRO A 271 6.77 -9.52 10.87
C PRO A 271 6.23 -9.07 9.50
N PRO A 272 5.93 -7.77 9.34
CA PRO A 272 5.39 -7.25 8.10
C PRO A 272 6.39 -7.46 6.97
N LYS A 273 5.91 -7.95 5.83
CA LYS A 273 6.70 -8.10 4.62
C LYS A 273 6.13 -7.21 3.52
N PRO A 274 6.98 -6.54 2.73
CA PRO A 274 6.53 -5.91 1.49
C PRO A 274 5.73 -6.89 0.62
N LEU A 275 4.88 -6.35 -0.24
CA LEU A 275 4.23 -7.13 -1.29
C LEU A 275 5.31 -7.87 -2.09
N HIS A 276 5.02 -9.13 -2.43
CA HIS A 276 5.87 -9.96 -3.27
C HIS A 276 5.08 -10.45 -4.47
N MET A 277 5.78 -10.72 -5.58
CA MET A 277 5.15 -11.25 -6.77
C MET A 277 4.76 -12.72 -6.53
N GLU A 278 3.46 -12.99 -6.45
CA GLU A 278 2.91 -14.34 -6.34
C GLU A 278 2.49 -14.91 -7.71
N LEU A 279 2.34 -14.06 -8.73
CA LEU A 279 1.88 -14.47 -10.05
C LEU A 279 2.99 -15.21 -10.83
N PRO A 280 2.64 -16.24 -11.61
CA PRO A 280 3.57 -16.89 -12.53
C PRO A 280 3.78 -16.02 -13.77
N VAL A 281 4.49 -14.90 -13.63
CA VAL A 281 4.60 -13.87 -14.67
C VAL A 281 5.15 -14.40 -15.99
N ASN A 282 6.09 -15.37 -15.98
CA ASN A 282 6.57 -15.95 -17.23
C ASN A 282 5.46 -16.63 -18.04
N ASP A 283 4.53 -17.29 -17.34
CA ASP A 283 3.45 -18.05 -17.96
C ASP A 283 2.45 -17.11 -18.65
N LEU A 284 2.29 -15.87 -18.15
CA LEU A 284 1.47 -14.82 -18.77
C LEU A 284 1.96 -14.43 -20.17
N PHE A 285 3.28 -14.53 -20.43
CA PHE A 285 3.89 -14.21 -21.72
C PHE A 285 4.15 -15.44 -22.59
N GLN A 286 3.65 -16.62 -22.20
CA GLN A 286 3.74 -17.85 -22.96
C GLN A 286 2.33 -18.33 -23.34
N PRO A 287 2.03 -18.59 -24.63
CA PRO A 287 0.69 -18.99 -25.04
C PRO A 287 0.33 -20.39 -24.56
N GLY A 288 -0.95 -20.60 -24.23
CA GLY A 288 -1.55 -21.90 -23.93
C GLY A 288 -1.60 -22.27 -22.45
N ASN A 289 -1.25 -21.36 -21.54
CA ASN A 289 -1.36 -21.59 -20.10
C ASN A 289 -2.77 -21.21 -19.62
N PRO A 290 -3.48 -22.09 -18.90
CA PRO A 290 -4.71 -21.71 -18.22
C PRO A 290 -4.43 -20.61 -17.20
N PHE A 291 -5.21 -19.53 -17.24
CA PHE A 291 -5.04 -18.43 -16.30
C PHE A 291 -6.42 -17.92 -15.87
N PRO A 292 -6.98 -18.40 -14.74
CA PRO A 292 -8.30 -18.00 -14.28
C PRO A 292 -8.36 -16.49 -14.06
N VAL A 293 -9.34 -15.83 -14.65
CA VAL A 293 -9.64 -14.41 -14.44
C VAL A 293 -11.13 -14.30 -14.23
N GLU A 294 -11.59 -13.99 -13.02
CA GLU A 294 -13.02 -13.78 -12.78
C GLU A 294 -13.47 -12.44 -13.40
N PRO A 295 -14.66 -12.35 -14.00
CA PRO A 295 -15.72 -13.36 -14.12
C PRO A 295 -15.66 -14.19 -15.42
N TRP A 296 -14.50 -14.26 -16.09
CA TRP A 296 -14.34 -14.88 -17.39
C TRP A 296 -14.12 -16.40 -17.30
N GLU A 297 -14.72 -17.15 -18.23
CA GLU A 297 -14.60 -18.60 -18.31
C GLU A 297 -13.58 -19.02 -19.37
N GLY A 298 -12.92 -20.17 -19.13
CA GLY A 298 -12.04 -20.80 -20.10
C GLY A 298 -10.82 -19.97 -20.48
N THR A 299 -10.38 -19.06 -19.61
CA THR A 299 -9.29 -18.12 -19.91
C THR A 299 -7.94 -18.82 -20.05
N VAL A 300 -7.26 -18.50 -21.15
CA VAL A 300 -5.92 -18.99 -21.47
C VAL A 300 -5.05 -17.85 -21.96
N THR A 301 -3.75 -17.94 -21.71
CA THR A 301 -2.78 -17.01 -22.25
C THR A 301 -2.66 -17.19 -23.77
N ALA A 302 -2.68 -16.08 -24.51
CA ALA A 302 -2.42 -16.03 -25.94
C ALA A 302 -0.96 -15.63 -26.20
N ALA A 303 -0.58 -15.50 -27.48
CA ALA A 303 0.73 -14.96 -27.80
C ALA A 303 0.81 -13.51 -27.29
N PRO A 304 1.92 -13.11 -26.63
CA PRO A 304 2.07 -11.73 -26.17
C PRO A 304 2.03 -10.77 -27.36
N ARG A 305 1.45 -9.59 -27.14
CA ARG A 305 1.31 -8.56 -28.18
C ARG A 305 2.44 -7.56 -28.02
N HIS A 306 3.18 -7.36 -29.11
CA HIS A 306 4.19 -6.31 -29.17
C HIS A 306 3.51 -4.94 -29.25
N ILE A 307 3.90 -4.01 -28.37
CA ILE A 307 3.40 -2.63 -28.37
C ILE A 307 4.35 -1.75 -29.20
N ALA A 308 5.62 -1.67 -28.79
CA ALA A 308 6.63 -0.82 -29.43
C ALA A 308 8.06 -1.16 -28.98
N MET A 309 9.04 -0.56 -29.64
CA MET A 309 10.39 -0.39 -29.11
C MET A 309 10.49 0.91 -28.32
N VAL A 310 11.10 0.87 -27.13
CA VAL A 310 11.32 2.03 -26.25
C VAL A 310 12.80 2.35 -26.19
N ARG A 311 13.17 3.54 -26.67
CA ARG A 311 14.55 4.04 -26.64
C ARG A 311 14.87 4.70 -25.30
N ILE A 312 15.89 4.17 -24.62
CA ILE A 312 16.38 4.66 -23.31
C ILE A 312 17.90 4.87 -23.40
N PRO A 313 18.36 5.88 -24.16
CA PRO A 313 19.79 6.16 -24.36
C PRO A 313 20.53 6.56 -23.07
N SER A 314 19.85 7.03 -22.03
CA SER A 314 20.49 7.39 -20.77
C SER A 314 20.75 6.19 -19.85
N GLY A 315 20.08 5.06 -20.09
CA GLY A 315 20.06 3.92 -19.16
C GLY A 315 19.29 4.18 -17.85
N ARG A 316 18.59 5.32 -17.76
CA ARG A 316 17.77 5.71 -16.59
C ARG A 316 16.31 5.48 -16.93
N LEU A 317 15.68 4.53 -16.23
CA LEU A 317 14.30 4.14 -16.51
C LEU A 317 13.32 4.87 -15.59
N ALA A 318 12.31 5.51 -16.17
CA ALA A 318 11.13 5.99 -15.47
C ALA A 318 9.94 5.08 -15.75
N VAL A 319 9.18 4.75 -14.71
CA VAL A 319 7.88 4.08 -14.82
C VAL A 319 6.85 4.86 -14.02
N SER A 320 6.07 5.70 -14.69
CA SER A 320 5.13 6.63 -14.05
C SER A 320 3.91 6.89 -14.92
N ASP A 321 2.84 7.44 -14.34
CA ASP A 321 1.77 8.07 -15.11
C ASP A 321 2.35 9.23 -15.93
N PRO A 322 2.17 9.28 -17.27
CA PRO A 322 2.68 10.37 -18.10
C PRO A 322 2.06 11.74 -17.76
N LEU A 323 0.96 11.78 -17.02
CA LEU A 323 0.36 13.03 -16.54
C LEU A 323 1.08 13.59 -15.31
N ASP A 324 1.93 12.81 -14.64
CA ASP A 324 2.72 13.29 -13.50
C ASP A 324 3.80 14.30 -13.91
N ASN A 325 3.95 15.34 -13.08
CA ASN A 325 4.98 16.36 -13.26
C ASN A 325 6.40 15.87 -12.95
N LYS A 326 6.54 14.76 -12.23
CA LYS A 326 7.84 14.18 -11.87
C LYS A 326 7.81 12.68 -12.13
N PRO A 327 8.83 12.13 -12.79
CA PRO A 327 8.88 10.70 -13.00
C PRO A 327 9.12 9.99 -11.68
N ARG A 328 8.51 8.83 -11.54
CA ARG A 328 9.07 7.76 -10.73
C ARG A 328 10.25 7.13 -11.49
N GLU A 329 11.45 7.66 -11.27
CA GLU A 329 12.69 7.06 -11.77
C GLU A 329 13.13 5.89 -10.90
N LEU A 330 13.39 4.74 -11.52
CA LEU A 330 13.88 3.56 -10.82
C LEU A 330 15.36 3.73 -10.45
N ALA A 331 15.73 3.26 -9.27
CA ALA A 331 17.12 3.24 -8.80
C ALA A 331 17.98 2.24 -9.60
N GLU A 332 17.37 1.18 -10.11
CA GLU A 332 18.00 0.22 -11.03
C GLU A 332 18.33 0.90 -12.36
N ARG A 333 19.58 0.79 -12.80
CA ARG A 333 20.02 1.24 -14.13
C ARG A 333 19.95 0.09 -15.11
N ILE A 334 19.55 0.40 -16.33
CA ILE A 334 19.62 -0.54 -17.45
C ILE A 334 20.73 -0.12 -18.41
N PRO A 335 21.27 -1.04 -19.22
CA PRO A 335 22.16 -0.63 -20.30
C PRO A 335 21.47 0.43 -21.19
N PRO A 336 22.19 1.42 -21.74
CA PRO A 336 21.63 2.26 -22.79
C PRO A 336 21.23 1.44 -24.02
N GLY A 337 20.03 1.65 -24.55
CA GLY A 337 19.58 0.89 -25.71
C GLY A 337 18.10 1.06 -26.07
N GLU A 338 17.63 0.16 -26.94
CA GLU A 338 16.24 0.07 -27.36
C GLU A 338 15.67 -1.26 -26.88
N TYR A 339 14.48 -1.23 -26.28
CA TYR A 339 13.90 -2.39 -25.59
C TYR A 339 12.48 -2.67 -26.06
N ALA A 340 12.15 -3.94 -26.25
CA ALA A 340 10.80 -4.33 -26.63
C ALA A 340 9.85 -4.12 -25.44
N LEU A 341 8.72 -3.48 -25.71
CA LEU A 341 7.59 -3.37 -24.81
C LEU A 341 6.49 -4.28 -25.32
N ASP A 342 6.16 -5.29 -24.52
CA ASP A 342 5.13 -6.27 -24.84
C ASP A 342 4.05 -6.27 -23.76
N THR A 343 2.83 -6.60 -24.14
CA THR A 343 1.74 -6.88 -23.20
C THR A 343 1.39 -8.37 -23.22
N ALA A 344 1.15 -8.92 -22.03
CA ALA A 344 0.56 -10.24 -21.89
C ALA A 344 -0.89 -10.19 -22.39
N VAL A 345 -1.37 -11.26 -22.99
CA VAL A 345 -2.74 -11.33 -23.52
C VAL A 345 -3.40 -12.57 -22.97
N ILE A 346 -4.57 -12.39 -22.34
CA ILE A 346 -5.45 -13.49 -21.94
C ILE A 346 -6.71 -13.41 -22.79
N VAL A 347 -7.14 -14.55 -23.33
CA VAL A 347 -8.39 -14.68 -24.09
C VAL A 347 -9.31 -15.69 -23.41
N GLY A 348 -10.62 -15.44 -23.46
CA GLY A 348 -11.62 -16.31 -22.88
C GLY A 348 -13.04 -15.97 -23.36
N GLU A 349 -14.04 -16.46 -22.64
CA GLU A 349 -15.45 -16.15 -22.87
C GLU A 349 -16.06 -15.47 -21.64
N GLY A 350 -16.78 -14.38 -21.86
CA GLY A 350 -17.64 -13.77 -20.85
C GLY A 350 -19.11 -14.12 -21.11
N GLU A 351 -19.93 -14.09 -20.07
CA GLU A 351 -21.39 -14.22 -20.18
C GLU A 351 -22.07 -13.03 -19.51
N TYR A 352 -22.98 -12.37 -20.23
CA TYR A 352 -23.82 -11.32 -19.69
C TYR A 352 -25.24 -11.45 -20.24
N GLY A 353 -26.25 -11.46 -19.36
CA GLY A 353 -27.65 -11.62 -19.77
C GLY A 353 -27.96 -12.94 -20.49
N GLY A 354 -27.15 -13.98 -20.30
CA GLY A 354 -27.26 -15.27 -21.00
C GLY A 354 -26.63 -15.29 -22.40
N GLU A 355 -26.00 -14.19 -22.83
CA GLU A 355 -25.24 -14.11 -24.08
C GLU A 355 -23.75 -14.24 -23.82
N ARG A 356 -23.07 -15.05 -24.65
CA ARG A 356 -21.62 -15.25 -24.57
C ARG A 356 -20.89 -14.35 -25.56
N PHE A 357 -19.76 -13.80 -25.14
CA PHE A 357 -18.92 -12.95 -25.98
C PHE A 357 -17.43 -13.22 -25.72
N PRO A 358 -16.56 -13.06 -26.74
CA PRO A 358 -15.12 -13.20 -26.53
C PRO A 358 -14.60 -12.08 -25.64
N VAL A 359 -13.68 -12.42 -24.75
CA VAL A 359 -12.99 -11.48 -23.86
C VAL A 359 -11.50 -11.50 -24.19
N THR A 360 -10.88 -10.33 -24.13
CA THR A 360 -9.42 -10.17 -24.22
C THR A 360 -8.99 -9.22 -23.11
N GLU A 361 -8.06 -9.68 -22.28
CA GLU A 361 -7.49 -8.94 -21.15
C GLU A 361 -5.99 -8.78 -21.36
N GLU A 362 -5.46 -7.66 -20.89
CA GLU A 362 -4.04 -7.31 -20.99
C GLU A 362 -3.45 -7.09 -19.59
N PRO A 363 -3.19 -8.18 -18.85
CA PRO A 363 -3.00 -8.12 -17.40
C PRO A 363 -1.60 -7.67 -16.97
N ALA A 364 -0.65 -7.57 -17.90
CA ALA A 364 0.70 -7.16 -17.59
C ALA A 364 1.39 -6.54 -18.80
N VAL A 365 2.18 -5.50 -18.56
CA VAL A 365 3.08 -4.90 -19.55
C VAL A 365 4.52 -5.14 -19.10
N ARG A 366 5.39 -5.50 -20.03
CA ARG A 366 6.79 -5.84 -19.78
C ARG A 366 7.73 -5.11 -20.73
N LEU A 367 8.71 -4.42 -20.17
CA LEU A 367 9.91 -4.00 -20.88
C LEU A 367 10.94 -5.13 -20.83
N LEU A 368 11.26 -5.72 -21.99
CA LEU A 368 12.19 -6.84 -22.12
C LEU A 368 13.62 -6.31 -22.29
N ILE A 369 14.48 -6.58 -21.29
CA ILE A 369 15.88 -6.16 -21.28
C ILE A 369 16.78 -7.21 -21.92
N ARG A 370 16.49 -8.50 -21.68
CA ARG A 370 17.20 -9.66 -22.22
C ARG A 370 16.20 -10.76 -22.56
N ASP A 371 16.47 -11.51 -23.63
CA ASP A 371 15.67 -12.65 -24.04
C ASP A 371 16.02 -13.90 -23.22
N GLU A 372 15.72 -13.85 -21.92
CA GLU A 372 15.86 -14.95 -20.97
C GLU A 372 14.76 -14.86 -19.89
N PRO A 373 14.28 -16.00 -19.34
CA PRO A 373 13.19 -15.98 -18.36
C PRO A 373 13.64 -15.44 -16.99
N ALA A 374 12.76 -14.71 -16.33
CA ALA A 374 12.97 -14.29 -14.94
C ALA A 374 12.66 -15.45 -13.98
N VAL A 375 13.56 -15.74 -13.04
CA VAL A 375 13.34 -16.79 -12.01
C VAL A 375 13.13 -16.21 -10.62
N ALA A 376 13.34 -14.89 -10.46
CA ALA A 376 13.07 -14.16 -9.24
C ALA A 376 12.51 -12.77 -9.57
N TRP A 377 11.69 -12.24 -8.67
CA TRP A 377 11.03 -10.94 -8.81
C TRP A 377 11.29 -10.07 -7.58
N GLU A 378 11.72 -8.85 -7.83
CA GLU A 378 12.01 -7.84 -6.81
C GLU A 378 11.14 -6.63 -7.02
N LEU A 379 10.71 -5.96 -5.94
CA LEU A 379 10.04 -4.67 -6.05
C LEU A 379 11.03 -3.62 -6.57
N ALA A 380 10.67 -2.90 -7.63
CA ALA A 380 11.49 -1.83 -8.18
C ALA A 380 11.35 -0.56 -7.31
N LEU A 381 12.45 -0.17 -6.67
CA LEU A 381 12.52 1.02 -5.81
C LEU A 381 13.01 2.24 -6.61
N SER A 382 12.57 3.42 -6.19
CA SER A 382 13.11 4.71 -6.61
C SER A 382 14.10 5.25 -5.58
N GLU A 383 14.86 6.28 -5.98
CA GLU A 383 15.78 6.95 -5.06
C GLU A 383 15.04 7.49 -3.82
N GLY A 384 15.55 7.16 -2.63
CA GLY A 384 14.99 7.58 -1.35
C GLY A 384 13.90 6.67 -0.77
N GLU A 385 13.47 5.65 -1.50
CA GLU A 385 12.54 4.66 -0.95
C GLU A 385 13.24 3.61 -0.10
N ASP A 386 12.61 3.30 1.03
CA ASP A 386 13.14 2.34 1.99
C ASP A 386 12.10 1.23 2.23
N PRO A 387 12.34 -0.01 1.79
CA PRO A 387 11.36 -1.10 1.91
C PRO A 387 11.01 -1.42 3.37
N ARG A 388 11.86 -1.01 4.34
CA ARG A 388 11.56 -1.17 5.78
C ARG A 388 10.36 -0.33 6.21
N LEU A 389 9.98 0.70 5.46
CA LEU A 389 8.81 1.55 5.74
C LEU A 389 7.49 0.97 5.19
N LEU A 390 7.54 -0.11 4.41
CA LEU A 390 6.34 -0.75 3.87
C LEU A 390 5.62 -1.53 4.98
N LEU A 391 4.32 -1.29 5.07
CA LEU A 391 3.41 -2.11 5.88
C LEU A 391 3.30 -3.50 5.26
N ASP A 392 2.74 -4.45 6.01
CA ASP A 392 2.55 -5.81 5.52
C ASP A 392 1.70 -5.83 4.24
N GLY A 393 2.20 -6.48 3.19
CA GLY A 393 1.54 -6.55 1.88
C GLY A 393 1.51 -5.24 1.09
N HIS A 394 2.16 -4.16 1.56
CA HIS A 394 2.25 -2.90 0.82
C HIS A 394 3.44 -2.90 -0.13
N ALA A 395 3.34 -2.13 -1.21
CA ALA A 395 4.42 -1.86 -2.15
C ALA A 395 4.51 -0.37 -2.48
N TYR A 396 5.70 0.03 -2.92
CA TYR A 396 5.88 1.26 -3.69
C TYR A 396 5.49 1.02 -5.15
N GLY A 397 5.11 2.09 -5.83
CA GLY A 397 4.65 2.06 -7.20
C GLY A 397 4.46 3.46 -7.75
N PHE A 398 4.09 3.57 -9.02
CA PHE A 398 3.61 4.84 -9.54
C PHE A 398 2.13 5.01 -9.22
N GLY A 399 1.74 6.24 -8.91
CA GLY A 399 0.34 6.60 -8.76
C GLY A 399 -0.27 6.93 -10.12
N THR A 400 -1.58 6.69 -10.27
CA THR A 400 -2.35 7.19 -11.41
C THR A 400 -3.77 7.52 -10.97
N ASP A 401 -4.28 8.64 -11.47
CA ASP A 401 -5.69 9.08 -11.36
C ASP A 401 -6.39 9.03 -12.76
N GLY A 402 -5.66 8.60 -13.78
CA GLY A 402 -6.13 8.50 -15.16
C GLY A 402 -6.08 7.09 -15.71
N ALA A 403 -5.93 6.08 -14.84
CA ALA A 403 -5.68 4.68 -15.19
C ALA A 403 -4.58 4.50 -16.27
N ALA A 404 -3.46 5.21 -16.13
CA ALA A 404 -2.37 5.25 -17.09
C ALA A 404 -1.00 5.07 -16.44
N GLY A 405 -0.12 4.38 -17.15
CA GLY A 405 1.31 4.29 -16.84
C GLY A 405 2.14 4.47 -18.10
N SER A 406 3.46 4.57 -17.95
CA SER A 406 4.37 4.65 -19.08
C SER A 406 5.76 4.12 -18.73
N PHE A 407 6.48 3.63 -19.73
CA PHE A 407 7.92 3.40 -19.66
C PHE A 407 8.62 4.50 -20.45
N ALA A 408 9.62 5.17 -19.85
CA ALA A 408 10.31 6.28 -20.48
C ALA A 408 11.78 6.38 -20.10
N ASP A 409 12.57 7.07 -20.92
CA ASP A 409 13.87 7.59 -20.50
C ASP A 409 13.68 8.71 -19.47
N ALA A 410 14.14 8.48 -18.24
CA ALA A 410 14.00 9.44 -17.14
C ALA A 410 14.76 10.76 -17.38
N ALA A 411 15.76 10.78 -18.27
CA ALA A 411 16.50 12.00 -18.61
C ALA A 411 15.72 12.97 -19.49
N ALA A 412 14.72 12.48 -20.23
CA ALA A 412 13.88 13.27 -21.14
C ALA A 412 12.42 13.39 -20.66
N TRP A 413 12.13 13.00 -19.40
CA TRP A 413 10.76 12.92 -18.87
C TRP A 413 9.94 14.18 -19.10
N ASP A 414 10.46 15.35 -18.75
CA ASP A 414 9.69 16.61 -18.82
C ASP A 414 9.20 16.87 -20.25
N VAL A 415 10.08 16.70 -21.25
CA VAL A 415 9.75 16.88 -22.67
C VAL A 415 8.75 15.84 -23.15
N LEU A 416 8.98 14.56 -22.81
CA LEU A 416 8.15 13.45 -23.28
C LEU A 416 6.75 13.48 -22.65
N SER A 417 6.67 13.70 -21.34
CA SER A 417 5.40 13.79 -20.59
C SER A 417 4.57 15.01 -21.02
N ASP A 418 5.20 16.17 -21.26
CA ASP A 418 4.51 17.35 -21.78
C ASP A 418 3.86 17.09 -23.15
N ARG A 419 4.54 16.36 -24.03
CA ARG A 419 3.98 15.98 -25.34
C ARG A 419 2.78 15.06 -25.20
N VAL A 420 2.83 14.05 -24.32
CA VAL A 420 1.67 13.17 -24.06
C VAL A 420 0.50 13.95 -23.46
N ARG A 421 0.77 14.87 -22.53
CA ARG A 421 -0.25 15.74 -21.93
C ARG A 421 -0.93 16.61 -23.00
N HIS A 422 -0.15 17.21 -23.90
CA HIS A 422 -0.68 18.05 -24.98
C HIS A 422 -1.51 17.24 -25.98
N PHE A 423 -0.98 16.09 -26.43
CA PHE A 423 -1.68 15.17 -27.33
C PHE A 423 -3.03 14.73 -26.75
N SER A 424 -3.08 14.42 -25.45
CA SER A 424 -4.31 13.99 -24.77
C SER A 424 -5.34 15.11 -24.58
N ALA A 425 -4.89 16.37 -24.50
CA ALA A 425 -5.76 17.51 -24.20
C ALA A 425 -6.28 18.23 -25.45
N GLU A 426 -5.46 18.33 -26.50
CA GLU A 426 -5.71 19.24 -27.62
C GLU A 426 -5.98 18.51 -28.95
N ASP A 427 -5.84 17.18 -29.00
CA ASP A 427 -5.93 16.38 -30.24
C ASP A 427 -5.04 16.97 -31.35
N ASP A 428 -3.95 17.62 -30.93
CA ASP A 428 -2.97 18.32 -31.78
C ASP A 428 -1.74 17.44 -31.93
N ASP A 429 -1.42 17.09 -33.16
CA ASP A 429 -0.27 16.30 -33.55
C ASP A 429 0.85 17.26 -33.96
N ASP A 430 1.70 17.62 -32.99
CA ASP A 430 2.92 18.40 -33.25
C ASP A 430 4.01 17.59 -33.97
N GLY A 431 3.72 16.34 -34.37
CA GLY A 431 4.63 15.38 -34.99
C GLY A 431 5.48 14.61 -33.98
N GLY A 432 5.30 14.86 -32.69
CA GLY A 432 6.08 14.28 -31.60
C GLY A 432 5.44 13.11 -30.87
N CYS A 433 4.17 12.83 -31.15
CA CYS A 433 3.38 11.78 -30.54
C CYS A 433 2.69 10.93 -31.62
N GLU A 434 2.63 9.62 -31.42
CA GLU A 434 1.85 8.70 -32.26
C GLU A 434 0.93 7.83 -31.39
N SER A 435 -0.30 7.61 -31.85
CA SER A 435 -1.17 6.59 -31.26
C SER A 435 -0.78 5.22 -31.83
N LEU A 436 -0.51 4.27 -30.93
CA LEU A 436 -0.15 2.90 -31.29
C LEU A 436 -1.37 1.94 -31.31
N GLY A 437 -2.58 2.48 -31.09
CA GLY A 437 -3.80 1.69 -30.89
C GLY A 437 -3.98 1.22 -29.45
N ASP A 438 -5.18 0.73 -29.13
CA ASP A 438 -5.52 0.11 -27.84
C ASP A 438 -5.17 0.95 -26.59
N GLY A 439 -5.26 2.28 -26.71
CA GLY A 439 -4.97 3.23 -25.62
C GLY A 439 -3.48 3.55 -25.41
N HIS A 440 -2.59 2.99 -26.24
CA HIS A 440 -1.16 3.27 -26.19
C HIS A 440 -0.80 4.53 -27.00
N VAL A 441 0.06 5.36 -26.42
CA VAL A 441 0.64 6.55 -27.06
C VAL A 441 2.15 6.48 -26.91
N ARG A 442 2.87 6.81 -27.98
CA ARG A 442 4.32 6.98 -27.94
C ARG A 442 4.68 8.43 -28.19
N ALA A 443 5.51 8.99 -27.33
CA ALA A 443 6.15 10.28 -27.52
C ALA A 443 7.64 10.09 -27.81
N VAL A 444 8.18 10.92 -28.70
CA VAL A 444 9.58 10.88 -29.11
C VAL A 444 10.24 12.23 -28.88
N ASP A 445 11.37 12.26 -28.19
CA ASP A 445 12.26 13.41 -28.17
C ASP A 445 13.42 13.21 -29.15
N GLU A 446 13.26 13.74 -30.37
CA GLU A 446 14.28 13.67 -31.44
C GLU A 446 15.64 14.27 -31.04
N ALA A 447 15.67 15.22 -30.08
CA ALA A 447 16.91 15.84 -29.66
C ALA A 447 17.80 14.89 -28.86
N THR A 448 17.19 14.01 -28.07
CA THR A 448 17.90 13.02 -27.24
C THR A 448 17.81 11.60 -27.81
N GLY A 449 16.89 11.35 -28.74
CA GLY A 449 16.54 10.01 -29.23
C GLY A 449 15.77 9.18 -28.20
N SER A 450 15.15 9.82 -27.20
CA SER A 450 14.46 9.15 -26.11
C SER A 450 12.99 8.93 -26.42
N ASP A 451 12.42 7.86 -25.87
CA ASP A 451 10.99 7.56 -25.98
C ASP A 451 10.30 7.56 -24.62
N LEU A 452 8.98 7.79 -24.68
CA LEU A 452 8.00 7.40 -23.68
C LEU A 452 6.92 6.61 -24.40
N VAL A 453 6.54 5.45 -23.86
CA VAL A 453 5.38 4.67 -24.35
C VAL A 453 4.41 4.45 -23.20
N SER A 454 3.16 4.88 -23.38
CA SER A 454 2.10 4.73 -22.39
C SER A 454 1.36 3.39 -22.50
N PHE A 455 0.75 2.98 -21.40
CA PHE A 455 -0.13 1.83 -21.30
C PHE A 455 -1.26 2.12 -20.31
N CYS A 456 -2.37 1.40 -20.46
CA CYS A 456 -3.50 1.51 -19.55
C CYS A 456 -3.31 0.59 -18.33
N THR A 457 -3.78 1.04 -17.18
CA THR A 457 -3.96 0.20 -16.00
C THR A 457 -5.45 -0.09 -15.81
N GLY A 458 -5.78 -1.11 -15.00
CA GLY A 458 -7.15 -1.54 -14.72
C GLY A 458 -7.93 -0.56 -13.84
N GLY A 459 -7.38 0.62 -13.57
CA GLY A 459 -7.98 1.66 -12.75
C GLY A 459 -6.94 2.56 -12.09
N ASP A 460 -7.45 3.46 -11.26
CA ASP A 460 -6.68 4.38 -10.45
C ASP A 460 -6.01 3.69 -9.26
N GLY A 461 -5.02 4.34 -8.68
CA GLY A 461 -4.34 3.89 -7.47
C GLY A 461 -2.82 3.84 -7.64
N THR A 462 -2.19 2.95 -6.88
CA THR A 462 -0.73 2.76 -6.92
C THR A 462 -0.40 1.40 -7.50
N TRP A 463 0.40 1.40 -8.56
CA TRP A 463 0.77 0.21 -9.31
C TRP A 463 2.24 -0.13 -9.07
N PRO A 464 2.54 -1.27 -8.40
CA PRO A 464 3.90 -1.72 -8.18
C PRO A 464 4.62 -2.05 -9.49
N VAL A 465 5.92 -1.77 -9.52
CA VAL A 465 6.80 -2.09 -10.63
C VAL A 465 7.75 -3.19 -10.16
N TRP A 466 7.96 -4.21 -11.00
CA TRP A 466 8.70 -5.41 -10.64
C TRP A 466 9.92 -5.62 -11.54
N LEU A 467 11.06 -5.95 -10.92
CA LEU A 467 12.29 -6.31 -11.60
C LEU A 467 12.39 -7.84 -11.69
N GLY A 468 12.43 -8.37 -12.91
CA GLY A 468 12.68 -9.79 -13.15
C GLY A 468 14.18 -10.06 -13.25
N ARG A 469 14.68 -11.02 -12.47
CA ARG A 469 16.08 -11.45 -12.48
C ARG A 469 16.26 -12.85 -13.06
N SER A 470 17.34 -13.07 -13.80
CA SER A 470 17.75 -14.40 -14.27
C SER A 470 18.31 -15.25 -13.12
N ALA A 471 18.61 -16.52 -13.40
CA ALA A 471 19.29 -17.39 -12.44
C ALA A 471 20.67 -16.89 -12.02
N ALA A 472 21.29 -16.00 -12.82
CA ALA A 472 22.56 -15.35 -12.49
C ALA A 472 22.38 -14.06 -11.66
N GLY A 473 21.15 -13.65 -11.35
CA GLY A 473 20.84 -12.39 -10.67
C GLY A 473 20.86 -11.15 -11.58
N GLU A 474 20.91 -11.36 -12.89
CA GLU A 474 20.96 -10.31 -13.90
C GLU A 474 19.55 -9.77 -14.22
N LEU A 475 19.39 -8.46 -14.48
CA LEU A 475 18.09 -7.91 -14.87
C LEU A 475 17.69 -8.39 -16.28
N VAL A 476 16.48 -8.93 -16.42
CA VAL A 476 15.99 -9.48 -17.70
C VAL A 476 14.73 -8.79 -18.18
N SER A 477 13.94 -8.27 -17.26
CA SER A 477 12.72 -7.54 -17.59
C SER A 477 12.25 -6.63 -16.46
N VAL A 478 11.44 -5.64 -16.82
CA VAL A 478 10.70 -4.79 -15.89
C VAL A 478 9.21 -4.93 -16.19
N VAL A 479 8.40 -5.25 -15.20
CA VAL A 479 6.98 -5.59 -15.36
C VAL A 479 6.09 -4.71 -14.51
N VAL A 480 4.94 -4.33 -15.06
CA VAL A 480 3.81 -3.80 -14.33
C VAL A 480 2.65 -4.75 -14.57
N ILE A 481 2.07 -5.28 -13.49
CA ILE A 481 0.79 -5.99 -13.56
C ILE A 481 -0.27 -4.91 -13.68
N THR A 482 -1.02 -4.89 -14.77
CA THR A 482 -1.94 -3.81 -15.13
C THR A 482 -3.39 -4.15 -14.82
N SER A 483 -3.69 -5.33 -14.28
CA SER A 483 -5.03 -5.73 -13.87
C SER A 483 -5.05 -6.27 -12.44
N TYR A 484 -6.20 -6.17 -11.79
CA TYR A 484 -6.47 -6.89 -10.54
C TYR A 484 -6.76 -8.35 -10.90
N LEU A 485 -5.79 -9.25 -10.68
CA LEU A 485 -5.86 -10.68 -11.01
C LEU A 485 -6.15 -11.55 -9.79
#